data_AF-A0AA44DKJ5-F1
#
_entry.id   AF-A0AA44DKJ5-F1
#
_cell.length_a   1.000
_cell.length_b   1.000
_cell.length_c   1.000
_cell.angle_alpha   90.00
_cell.angle_beta   90.00
_cell.angle_gamma   90.00
#
_symmetry.space_group_name_H-M   'P 1'
#
loop_
_entity.id
_entity.type
_entity.pdbx_description
1 polymer ?
#
loop_
_entity_poly.entity_id
_entity_poly.type
_entity_poly.pdbx_seq_one_letter_code
_entity_poly.pdbx_strand_id
1 'polypeptide(L)'
;MGSFIIIIVTMITIGILLTRNRRINKKLKVSILQSIKEINYTYKIIFTDKAILTRIIQATLIVVAEGTSFITIYAGIFKYLHINLLNSKIEWIFNLTLAIICLIIVHYAIGYILALSLKIQNFIHNVEHKNLKVDFILSYFLISSYLTVALIFPKEFTNQVYIGLIGMIVCYYLNVKTLITLIANPSNIKSIKKEDNGYSRIIIASILILIMLIINLYLIVCLVNGLEQGAFLNANNKFDLFYYTVITFTTIGYGDIIPVTVLAKITSMLISVTSVVCLSVFLSSMLSYKDELSKD
;
A
#
# COMPACT_ATOMS: atom_id res chain seq x y z
N MET A 1 22.63 3.95 -33.53
CA MET A 1 21.69 4.99 -34.02
C MET A 1 20.27 4.82 -33.50
N GLY A 2 19.64 3.64 -33.62
CA GLY A 2 18.25 3.42 -33.15
C GLY A 2 18.02 3.69 -31.66
N SER A 3 18.89 3.22 -30.77
CA SER A 3 18.80 3.48 -29.32
C SER A 3 18.85 4.98 -28.97
N PHE A 4 19.71 5.74 -29.65
CA PHE A 4 19.84 7.17 -29.48
C PHE A 4 18.58 7.93 -29.94
N ILE A 5 18.00 7.54 -31.08
CA ILE A 5 16.75 8.12 -31.59
C ILE A 5 15.60 7.84 -30.60
N ILE A 6 15.49 6.63 -30.07
CA ILE A 6 14.46 6.27 -29.08
C ILE A 6 14.62 7.15 -27.83
N ILE A 7 15.82 7.23 -27.25
CA ILE A 7 16.06 8.05 -26.05
C ILE A 7 15.70 9.51 -26.30
N ILE A 8 16.10 10.09 -27.43
CA ILE A 8 15.81 11.49 -27.77
C ILE A 8 14.31 11.72 -27.94
N VAL A 9 13.62 10.86 -28.69
CA VAL A 9 12.18 10.99 -28.92
C VAL A 9 11.41 10.85 -27.61
N THR A 10 11.81 9.92 -26.73
CA THR A 10 11.22 9.76 -25.40
C THR A 10 11.48 10.98 -24.51
N MET A 11 12.70 11.53 -24.50
CA MET A 11 13.01 12.71 -23.70
C MET A 11 12.27 13.96 -24.19
N ILE A 12 12.15 14.15 -25.52
CA ILE A 12 11.39 15.24 -26.12
C ILE A 12 9.91 15.12 -25.79
N THR A 13 9.32 13.93 -25.93
CA THR A 13 7.89 13.71 -25.62
C THR A 13 7.59 13.95 -24.15
N ILE A 14 8.44 13.47 -23.22
CA ILE A 14 8.33 13.77 -21.79
C ILE A 14 8.42 15.29 -21.54
N GLY A 15 9.38 15.98 -22.17
CA GLY A 15 9.54 17.43 -22.03
C GLY A 15 8.32 18.23 -22.51
N ILE A 16 7.72 17.82 -23.64
CA ILE A 16 6.48 18.42 -24.17
C ILE A 16 5.31 18.18 -23.21
N LEU A 17 5.16 16.95 -22.70
CA LEU A 17 4.09 16.61 -21.74
C LEU A 17 4.19 17.42 -20.43
N LEU A 18 5.41 17.61 -19.91
CA LEU A 18 5.66 18.38 -18.70
C LEU A 18 5.36 19.88 -18.86
N THR A 19 5.65 20.45 -20.04
CA THR A 19 5.45 21.88 -20.32
C THR A 19 4.02 22.24 -20.71
N ARG A 20 3.29 21.32 -21.37
CA ARG A 20 1.90 21.52 -21.81
C ARG A 20 0.93 21.82 -20.66
N ASN A 21 1.24 21.39 -19.43
CA ASN A 21 0.28 21.35 -18.33
C ASN A 21 0.44 22.42 -17.23
N ARG A 22 1.05 23.58 -17.54
CA ARG A 22 1.40 24.63 -16.55
C ARG A 22 0.23 25.16 -15.69
N ARG A 23 -1.01 25.23 -16.20
CA ARG A 23 -2.19 25.63 -15.40
C ARG A 23 -2.64 24.56 -14.41
N ILE A 24 -2.61 23.28 -14.80
CA ILE A 24 -2.88 22.14 -13.89
C ILE A 24 -1.82 22.07 -12.80
N ASN A 25 -0.54 22.34 -13.12
CA ASN A 25 0.55 22.36 -12.15
C ASN A 25 0.33 23.34 -11.00
N LYS A 26 -0.38 24.47 -11.21
CA LYS A 26 -0.67 25.42 -10.13
C LYS A 26 -1.71 24.88 -9.14
N LYS A 27 -2.80 24.27 -9.62
CA LYS A 27 -3.79 23.58 -8.77
C LYS A 27 -3.16 22.37 -8.06
N LEU A 28 -2.34 21.59 -8.78
CA LEU A 28 -1.63 20.43 -8.25
C LEU A 28 -0.68 20.83 -7.11
N LYS A 29 0.09 21.92 -7.28
CA LYS A 29 1.01 22.44 -6.26
C LYS A 29 0.27 22.86 -4.98
N VAL A 30 -0.89 23.52 -5.11
CA VAL A 30 -1.72 23.88 -3.95
C VAL A 30 -2.23 22.63 -3.23
N SER A 31 -2.73 21.62 -3.99
CA SER A 31 -3.19 20.35 -3.43
C SER A 31 -2.08 19.58 -2.69
N ILE A 32 -0.87 19.52 -3.26
CA ILE A 32 0.30 18.88 -2.63
C ILE A 32 0.67 19.61 -1.34
N LEU A 33 0.76 20.95 -1.36
CA LEU A 33 1.07 21.73 -0.16
C LEU A 33 0.02 21.55 0.95
N GLN A 34 -1.25 21.45 0.57
CA GLN A 34 -2.33 21.18 1.51
C GLN A 34 -2.23 19.77 2.09
N SER A 35 -1.93 18.77 1.26
CA SER A 35 -1.69 17.40 1.70
C SER A 35 -0.51 17.33 2.69
N ILE A 36 0.60 18.00 2.42
CA ILE A 36 1.75 18.08 3.34
C ILE A 36 1.35 18.67 4.70
N LYS A 37 0.57 19.77 4.70
CA LYS A 37 0.07 20.37 5.95
C LYS A 37 -0.82 19.40 6.74
N GLU A 38 -1.69 18.68 6.06
CA GLU A 38 -2.58 17.68 6.66
C GLU A 38 -1.81 16.48 7.23
N ILE A 39 -0.77 16.03 6.55
CA ILE A 39 0.14 14.98 7.02
C ILE A 39 0.83 15.41 8.31
N ASN A 40 1.44 16.60 8.32
CA ASN A 40 2.13 17.12 9.50
C ASN A 40 1.17 17.30 10.68
N TYR A 41 -0.05 17.78 10.42
CA TYR A 41 -1.10 17.88 11.42
C TYR A 41 -1.52 16.50 11.95
N THR A 42 -1.61 15.50 11.09
CA THR A 42 -1.94 14.12 11.45
C THR A 42 -0.91 13.51 12.39
N TYR A 43 0.37 13.60 12.06
CA TYR A 43 1.44 13.16 12.95
C TYR A 43 1.31 13.87 14.31
N LYS A 44 1.15 15.20 14.31
CA LYS A 44 0.97 15.97 15.55
C LYS A 44 -0.19 15.44 16.40
N ILE A 45 -1.37 15.21 15.81
CA ILE A 45 -2.53 14.65 16.54
C ILE A 45 -2.20 13.32 17.19
N ILE A 46 -1.58 12.40 16.44
CA ILE A 46 -1.22 11.07 16.91
C ILE A 46 -0.28 11.16 18.12
N PHE A 47 0.69 12.07 18.07
CA PHE A 47 1.60 12.33 19.18
C PHE A 47 0.99 13.18 20.31
N THR A 48 -0.26 13.62 20.20
CA THR A 48 -0.97 14.40 21.23
C THR A 48 -2.25 13.74 21.74
N ASP A 49 -2.47 12.45 21.45
CA ASP A 49 -3.68 11.72 21.88
C ASP A 49 -3.80 11.65 23.42
N LYS A 50 -5.04 11.61 23.93
CA LYS A 50 -5.37 11.88 25.34
C LYS A 50 -4.80 10.84 26.32
N ALA A 51 -4.65 9.59 25.90
CA ALA A 51 -4.08 8.54 26.75
C ALA A 51 -2.58 8.33 26.41
N ILE A 52 -1.72 8.44 27.43
CA ILE A 52 -0.26 8.30 27.26
C ILE A 52 0.11 6.94 26.66
N LEU A 53 -0.55 5.86 27.10
CA LEU A 53 -0.29 4.50 26.63
C LEU A 53 -0.62 4.33 25.14
N THR A 54 -1.78 4.82 24.69
CA THR A 54 -2.18 4.71 23.28
C THR A 54 -1.25 5.52 22.37
N ARG A 55 -0.82 6.70 22.84
CA ARG A 55 0.18 7.53 22.16
C ARG A 55 1.51 6.78 21.98
N ILE A 56 2.04 6.18 23.05
CA ILE A 56 3.32 5.45 22.98
C ILE A 56 3.20 4.27 22.02
N ILE A 57 2.13 3.47 22.10
CA ILE A 57 1.94 2.32 21.21
C ILE A 57 1.84 2.76 19.74
N GLN A 58 1.01 3.77 19.42
CA GLN A 58 0.84 4.26 18.05
C GLN A 58 2.14 4.84 17.50
N ALA A 59 2.84 5.66 18.28
CA ALA A 59 4.14 6.22 17.92
C ALA A 59 5.14 5.13 17.57
N THR A 60 5.24 4.11 18.42
CA THR A 60 6.19 3.00 18.24
C THR A 60 5.87 2.21 16.97
N LEU A 61 4.59 1.87 16.75
CA LEU A 61 4.16 1.15 15.55
C LEU A 61 4.49 1.91 14.27
N ILE A 62 4.23 3.22 14.23
CA ILE A 62 4.47 4.06 13.05
C ILE A 62 5.97 4.21 12.77
N VAL A 63 6.77 4.52 13.80
CA VAL A 63 8.22 4.70 13.64
C VAL A 63 8.88 3.41 13.18
N VAL A 64 8.50 2.26 13.75
CA VAL A 64 9.02 0.97 13.30
C VAL A 64 8.59 0.67 11.87
N ALA A 65 7.31 0.89 11.53
CA ALA A 65 6.81 0.64 10.18
C ALA A 65 7.48 1.54 9.12
N GLU A 66 7.74 2.80 9.43
CA GLU A 66 8.51 3.74 8.60
C GLU A 66 9.93 3.24 8.39
N GLY A 67 10.61 2.85 9.48
CA GLY A 67 11.96 2.30 9.43
C GLY A 67 12.05 1.04 8.57
N THR A 68 11.15 0.08 8.77
CA THR A 68 11.15 -1.18 8.02
C THR A 68 10.84 -0.95 6.52
N SER A 69 9.88 -0.06 6.21
CA SER A 69 9.59 0.32 4.82
C SER A 69 10.77 1.03 4.14
N PHE A 70 11.43 1.94 4.85
CA PHE A 70 12.64 2.61 4.37
C PHE A 70 13.74 1.60 4.03
N ILE A 71 14.05 0.70 4.96
CA ILE A 71 15.09 -0.32 4.75
C ILE A 71 14.73 -1.18 3.54
N THR A 72 13.48 -1.62 3.42
CA THR A 72 13.02 -2.44 2.29
C THR A 72 13.21 -1.75 0.95
N ILE A 73 12.75 -0.51 0.82
CA ILE A 73 12.84 0.26 -0.42
C ILE A 73 14.29 0.56 -0.76
N TYR A 74 15.07 1.02 0.23
CA TYR A 74 16.48 1.35 0.03
C TYR A 74 17.31 0.13 -0.37
N ALA A 75 17.15 -0.99 0.34
CA ALA A 75 17.84 -2.24 0.01
C ALA A 75 17.41 -2.79 -1.35
N GLY A 76 16.12 -2.68 -1.69
CA GLY A 76 15.59 -3.05 -3.00
C GLY A 76 16.23 -2.23 -4.12
N ILE A 77 16.25 -0.91 -3.99
CA ILE A 77 16.87 0.00 -4.96
C ILE A 77 18.36 -0.32 -5.10
N PHE A 78 19.10 -0.43 -3.99
CA PHE A 78 20.53 -0.73 -3.99
C PHE A 78 20.86 -2.07 -4.67
N LYS A 79 20.02 -3.09 -4.47
CA LYS A 79 20.20 -4.41 -5.07
C LYS A 79 20.05 -4.41 -6.60
N TYR A 80 19.12 -3.61 -7.14
CA TYR A 80 18.82 -3.60 -8.58
C TYR A 80 19.57 -2.51 -9.35
N LEU A 81 19.88 -1.38 -8.71
CA LEU A 81 20.76 -0.36 -9.26
C LEU A 81 22.21 -0.76 -8.98
N HIS A 82 22.79 -1.60 -9.85
CA HIS A 82 24.24 -1.85 -9.91
C HIS A 82 24.98 -0.57 -10.35
N ILE A 83 25.12 0.40 -9.45
CA ILE A 83 25.81 1.66 -9.73
C ILE A 83 27.28 1.48 -9.36
N ASN A 84 28.07 0.97 -10.30
CA ASN A 84 29.53 1.06 -10.20
C ASN A 84 29.98 2.46 -10.65
N LEU A 85 29.93 3.43 -9.73
CA LEU A 85 30.59 4.72 -9.93
C LEU A 85 32.10 4.55 -9.70
N LEU A 86 32.93 4.92 -10.68
CA LEU A 86 34.40 4.81 -10.60
C LEU A 86 35.05 5.58 -9.44
N ASN A 87 34.30 6.43 -8.72
CA ASN A 87 34.83 7.28 -7.64
C ASN A 87 34.06 7.08 -6.33
N SER A 88 34.74 6.49 -5.34
CA SER A 88 34.20 6.14 -4.02
C SER A 88 33.56 7.32 -3.28
N LYS A 89 34.07 8.55 -3.42
CA LYS A 89 33.46 9.74 -2.77
C LYS A 89 32.13 10.13 -3.41
N ILE A 90 32.01 10.03 -4.74
CA ILE A 90 30.79 10.38 -5.48
C ILE A 90 29.71 9.34 -5.20
N GLU A 91 30.09 8.07 -5.13
CA GLU A 91 29.18 6.96 -4.78
C GLU A 91 28.59 7.13 -3.38
N TRP A 92 29.40 7.51 -2.38
CA TRP A 92 28.90 7.75 -1.02
C TRP A 92 27.90 8.90 -0.95
N ILE A 93 28.19 10.03 -1.61
CA ILE A 93 27.28 11.18 -1.67
C ILE A 93 25.98 10.79 -2.39
N PHE A 94 26.08 10.08 -3.51
CA PHE A 94 24.92 9.59 -4.24
C PHE A 94 24.06 8.66 -3.37
N ASN A 95 24.66 7.69 -2.69
CA ASN A 95 23.94 6.76 -1.81
C ASN A 95 23.27 7.47 -0.63
N LEU A 96 23.92 8.48 -0.04
CA LEU A 96 23.35 9.30 1.03
C LEU A 96 22.16 10.13 0.53
N THR A 97 22.30 10.79 -0.62
CA THR A 97 21.19 11.56 -1.21
C THR A 97 20.01 10.68 -1.58
N LEU A 98 20.26 9.50 -2.15
CA LEU A 98 19.24 8.51 -2.45
C LEU A 98 18.53 8.02 -1.17
N ALA A 99 19.28 7.76 -0.10
CA ALA A 99 18.71 7.39 1.19
C ALA A 99 17.79 8.48 1.76
N ILE A 100 18.22 9.75 1.73
CA ILE A 100 17.39 10.88 2.20
C ILE A 100 16.10 10.98 1.37
N ILE A 101 16.20 10.85 0.04
CA ILE A 101 15.03 10.87 -0.85
C ILE A 101 14.07 9.72 -0.51
N CYS A 102 14.59 8.50 -0.31
CA CYS A 102 13.77 7.35 0.06
C CYS A 102 13.06 7.57 1.40
N LEU A 103 13.77 8.10 2.41
CA LEU A 103 13.19 8.39 3.72
C LEU A 103 12.05 9.41 3.61
N ILE A 104 12.25 10.49 2.86
CA ILE A 104 11.24 11.51 2.62
C ILE A 104 10.01 10.91 1.92
N ILE A 105 10.21 10.10 0.87
CA ILE A 105 9.11 9.46 0.13
C ILE A 105 8.30 8.55 1.05
N VAL A 106 8.99 7.72 1.84
CA VAL A 106 8.35 6.78 2.78
C VAL A 106 7.55 7.55 3.83
N HIS A 107 8.15 8.56 4.47
CA HIS A 107 7.49 9.38 5.49
C HIS A 107 6.22 10.05 4.96
N TYR A 108 6.27 10.69 3.78
CA TYR A 108 5.08 11.36 3.22
C TYR A 108 4.04 10.39 2.66
N ALA A 109 4.45 9.24 2.11
CA ALA A 109 3.50 8.22 1.66
C ALA A 109 2.69 7.68 2.85
N ILE A 110 3.36 7.35 3.95
CA ILE A 110 2.75 6.84 5.18
C ILE A 110 1.91 7.92 5.84
N GLY A 111 2.47 9.12 6.00
CA GLY A 111 1.76 10.27 6.54
C GLY A 111 0.46 10.56 5.80
N TYR A 112 0.45 10.45 4.47
CA TYR A 112 -0.77 10.65 3.66
C TYR A 112 -1.82 9.58 3.96
N ILE A 113 -1.39 8.32 4.02
CA ILE A 113 -2.25 7.20 4.37
C ILE A 113 -2.87 7.38 5.76
N LEU A 114 -2.10 7.80 6.76
CA LEU A 114 -2.63 8.08 8.10
C LEU A 114 -3.58 9.27 8.11
N ALA A 115 -3.27 10.35 7.39
CA ALA A 115 -4.13 11.52 7.29
C ALA A 115 -5.50 11.16 6.70
N LEU A 116 -5.50 10.27 5.71
CA LEU A 116 -6.71 9.71 5.13
C LEU A 116 -7.50 8.89 6.15
N SER A 117 -6.84 8.02 6.92
CA SER A 117 -7.48 7.18 7.95
C SER A 117 -8.14 8.01 9.07
N LEU A 118 -7.51 9.11 9.50
CA LEU A 118 -8.06 10.03 10.50
C LEU A 118 -9.27 10.79 9.95
N LYS A 119 -9.18 11.27 8.71
CA LYS A 119 -10.30 11.95 8.05
C LYS A 119 -11.49 11.03 7.89
N ILE A 120 -11.26 9.78 7.50
CA ILE A 120 -12.28 8.72 7.46
C ILE A 120 -12.89 8.50 8.84
N GLN A 121 -12.09 8.41 9.90
CA GLN A 121 -12.61 8.18 11.24
C GLN A 121 -13.49 9.35 11.72
N ASN A 122 -13.04 10.58 11.49
CA ASN A 122 -13.82 11.78 11.79
C ASN A 122 -15.10 11.84 10.94
N PHE A 123 -15.04 11.33 9.71
CA PHE A 123 -16.17 11.21 8.80
C PHE A 123 -17.19 10.14 9.25
N ILE A 124 -16.72 9.03 9.81
CA ILE A 124 -17.53 7.88 10.26
C ILE A 124 -18.07 8.08 11.69
N HIS A 125 -17.74 9.17 12.40
CA HIS A 125 -18.07 9.38 13.83
C HIS A 125 -19.57 9.33 14.20
N ASN A 126 -20.46 9.23 13.21
CA ASN A 126 -21.88 8.91 13.40
C ASN A 126 -22.21 7.39 13.47
N VAL A 127 -21.23 6.47 13.38
CA VAL A 127 -21.42 5.01 13.57
C VAL A 127 -20.41 4.48 14.61
N GLU A 128 -20.88 3.56 15.45
CA GLU A 128 -20.34 3.07 16.73
C GLU A 128 -18.92 2.46 16.75
N HIS A 129 -18.16 2.44 15.65
CA HIS A 129 -16.86 1.75 15.60
C HIS A 129 -15.65 2.68 15.83
N LYS A 130 -15.23 2.79 17.10
CA LYS A 130 -14.21 3.72 17.58
C LYS A 130 -12.74 3.47 17.15
N ASN A 131 -12.40 2.36 16.47
CA ASN A 131 -11.00 1.90 16.36
C ASN A 131 -10.40 1.78 14.93
N LEU A 132 -11.04 2.28 13.87
CA LEU A 132 -10.56 2.12 12.48
C LEU A 132 -9.12 2.60 12.24
N LYS A 133 -8.73 3.73 12.84
CA LYS A 133 -7.36 4.25 12.77
C LYS A 133 -6.34 3.25 13.32
N VAL A 134 -6.66 2.58 14.43
CA VAL A 134 -5.76 1.60 15.06
C VAL A 134 -5.65 0.35 14.20
N ASP A 135 -6.77 -0.15 13.69
CA ASP A 135 -6.81 -1.31 12.79
C ASP A 135 -5.95 -1.07 11.54
N PHE A 136 -6.03 0.15 10.98
CA PHE A 136 -5.22 0.57 9.84
C PHE A 136 -3.71 0.64 10.18
N ILE A 137 -3.34 1.35 11.26
CA ILE A 137 -1.93 1.48 11.69
C ILE A 137 -1.32 0.10 11.95
N LEU A 138 -2.06 -0.80 12.61
CA LEU A 138 -1.60 -2.14 12.93
C LEU A 138 -1.43 -2.99 11.67
N SER A 139 -2.38 -2.93 10.73
CA SER A 139 -2.29 -3.63 9.44
C SER A 139 -1.07 -3.18 8.65
N TYR A 140 -0.83 -1.86 8.60
CA TYR A 140 0.32 -1.30 7.91
C TYR A 140 1.66 -1.71 8.56
N PHE A 141 1.73 -1.64 9.90
CA PHE A 141 2.89 -2.10 10.64
C PHE A 141 3.22 -3.57 10.35
N LEU A 142 2.23 -4.44 10.34
CA LEU A 142 2.41 -5.86 10.03
C LEU A 142 2.91 -6.05 8.59
N ILE A 143 2.24 -5.45 7.59
CA ILE A 143 2.66 -5.58 6.18
C ILE A 143 4.10 -5.07 5.98
N SER A 144 4.41 -3.87 6.48
CA SER A 144 5.74 -3.26 6.33
C SER A 144 6.82 -4.13 6.96
N SER A 145 6.61 -4.58 8.20
CA SER A 145 7.58 -5.39 8.93
C SER A 145 7.80 -6.76 8.27
N TYR A 146 6.72 -7.47 7.94
CA TYR A 146 6.81 -8.80 7.33
C TYR A 146 7.36 -8.75 5.90
N LEU A 147 7.04 -7.72 5.12
CA LEU A 147 7.63 -7.53 3.79
C LEU A 147 9.15 -7.29 3.87
N THR A 148 9.59 -6.54 4.89
CA THR A 148 11.02 -6.31 5.14
C THR A 148 11.74 -7.61 5.44
N VAL A 149 11.20 -8.40 6.37
CA VAL A 149 11.77 -9.71 6.72
C VAL A 149 11.76 -10.63 5.50
N ALA A 150 10.66 -10.67 4.73
CA ALA A 150 10.55 -11.50 3.53
C ALA A 150 11.60 -11.17 2.47
N LEU A 151 11.97 -9.89 2.31
CA LEU A 151 12.89 -9.44 1.26
C LEU A 151 14.36 -9.47 1.70
N ILE A 152 14.65 -9.07 2.94
CA ILE A 152 16.03 -8.91 3.45
C ILE A 152 16.53 -10.17 4.15
N PHE A 153 15.64 -10.82 4.90
CA PHE A 153 15.94 -11.97 5.77
C PHE A 153 15.11 -13.19 5.34
N PRO A 154 15.29 -13.68 4.09
CA PRO A 154 14.40 -14.67 3.49
C PRO A 154 14.42 -16.02 4.21
N LYS A 155 15.55 -16.39 4.84
CA LYS A 155 15.68 -17.64 5.59
C LYS A 155 14.91 -17.57 6.90
N GLU A 156 15.00 -16.44 7.59
CA GLU A 156 14.29 -16.17 8.84
C GLU A 156 12.78 -16.14 8.60
N PHE A 157 12.35 -15.53 7.49
CA PHE A 157 10.95 -15.51 7.07
C PHE A 157 10.39 -16.93 6.87
N THR A 158 11.14 -17.82 6.23
CA THR A 158 10.73 -19.22 6.03
C THR A 158 10.88 -20.09 7.28
N ASN A 159 11.78 -19.74 8.21
CA ASN A 159 11.93 -20.49 9.45
C ASN A 159 10.76 -20.21 10.43
N GLN A 160 10.20 -19.01 10.39
CA GLN A 160 9.14 -18.56 11.29
C GLN A 160 7.74 -18.62 10.66
N VAL A 161 7.47 -19.61 9.80
CA VAL A 161 6.23 -19.58 9.00
C VAL A 161 4.96 -19.61 9.85
N TYR A 162 4.87 -20.43 10.89
CA TYR A 162 3.63 -20.52 11.69
C TYR A 162 3.25 -19.18 12.33
N ILE A 163 4.22 -18.48 12.90
CA ILE A 163 4.02 -17.14 13.47
C ILE A 163 3.66 -16.15 12.36
N GLY A 164 4.34 -16.25 11.21
CA GLY A 164 4.06 -15.41 10.05
C GLY A 164 2.63 -15.59 9.51
N LEU A 165 2.13 -16.83 9.41
CA LEU A 165 0.77 -17.09 8.96
C LEU A 165 -0.25 -16.53 9.95
N ILE A 166 -0.05 -16.70 11.25
CA ILE A 166 -0.92 -16.10 12.27
C ILE A 166 -0.94 -14.57 12.12
N GLY A 167 0.24 -13.95 12.01
CA GLY A 167 0.37 -12.51 11.81
C GLY A 167 -0.34 -12.02 10.54
N MET A 168 -0.22 -12.77 9.44
CA MET A 168 -0.87 -12.42 8.17
C MET A 168 -2.38 -12.67 8.18
N ILE A 169 -2.89 -13.68 8.90
CA ILE A 169 -4.34 -13.90 9.10
C ILE A 169 -4.95 -12.77 9.92
N VAL A 170 -4.27 -12.34 10.99
CA VAL A 170 -4.70 -11.17 11.78
C VAL A 170 -4.71 -9.92 10.91
N CYS A 171 -3.65 -9.69 10.13
CA CYS A 171 -3.57 -8.56 9.21
C CYS A 171 -4.66 -8.60 8.13
N TYR A 172 -4.95 -9.78 7.57
CA TYR A 172 -6.02 -9.99 6.60
C TYR A 172 -7.38 -9.60 7.20
N TYR A 173 -7.70 -10.10 8.39
CA TYR A 173 -8.94 -9.78 9.10
C TYR A 173 -9.10 -8.27 9.32
N LEU A 174 -8.04 -7.59 9.76
CA LEU A 174 -8.05 -6.14 9.99
C LEU A 174 -8.28 -5.35 8.70
N ASN A 175 -7.62 -5.73 7.59
CA ASN A 175 -7.82 -5.08 6.30
C ASN A 175 -9.25 -5.27 5.76
N VAL A 176 -9.78 -6.50 5.81
CA VAL A 176 -11.15 -6.80 5.37
C VAL A 176 -12.17 -6.06 6.24
N LYS A 177 -12.00 -6.08 7.57
CA LYS A 177 -12.85 -5.34 8.52
C LYS A 177 -12.84 -3.83 8.21
N THR A 178 -11.67 -3.26 7.95
CA THR A 178 -11.52 -1.84 7.63
C THR A 178 -12.21 -1.51 6.30
N LEU A 179 -12.02 -2.34 5.27
CA LEU A 179 -12.63 -2.17 3.94
C LEU A 179 -14.17 -2.26 4.01
N ILE A 180 -14.71 -3.29 4.68
CA ILE A 180 -16.15 -3.44 4.85
C ILE A 180 -16.72 -2.26 5.64
N THR A 181 -16.07 -1.82 6.71
CA THR A 181 -16.56 -0.68 7.51
C THR A 181 -16.60 0.62 6.69
N LEU A 182 -15.62 0.82 5.80
CA LEU A 182 -15.58 1.97 4.89
C LEU A 182 -16.73 1.98 3.89
N ILE A 183 -17.15 0.80 3.41
CA ILE A 183 -18.03 0.71 2.24
C ILE A 183 -19.46 0.28 2.61
N ALA A 184 -19.65 -0.48 3.69
CA ALA A 184 -20.96 -0.94 4.18
C ALA A 184 -21.76 0.15 4.93
N ASN A 185 -21.13 1.28 5.27
CA ASN A 185 -21.82 2.44 5.86
C ASN A 185 -21.90 3.64 4.89
N PRO A 186 -22.46 3.49 3.67
CA PRO A 186 -22.67 4.62 2.76
C PRO A 186 -23.84 5.51 3.21
N SER A 187 -24.61 5.13 4.23
CA SER A 187 -25.73 5.93 4.74
C SER A 187 -25.27 7.23 5.43
N ASN A 188 -24.07 7.29 6.02
CA ASN A 188 -23.47 8.55 6.49
C ASN A 188 -22.91 9.41 5.36
N ILE A 189 -22.71 8.81 4.17
CA ILE A 189 -22.31 9.53 2.97
C ILE A 189 -23.44 10.46 2.48
N LYS A 190 -24.71 10.21 2.83
CA LYS A 190 -25.79 11.18 2.57
C LYS A 190 -25.61 12.54 3.28
N SER A 191 -24.74 12.62 4.30
CA SER A 191 -24.34 13.89 4.92
C SER A 191 -23.22 14.63 4.15
N ILE A 192 -22.61 13.99 3.14
CA ILE A 192 -21.55 14.54 2.25
C ILE A 192 -22.07 15.60 1.28
N LYS A 193 -23.38 15.87 1.23
CA LYS A 193 -23.97 16.95 0.42
C LYS A 193 -23.39 18.36 0.66
N LYS A 194 -22.43 18.54 1.58
CA LYS A 194 -21.75 19.82 1.88
C LYS A 194 -20.23 19.86 1.64
N GLU A 195 -19.52 18.76 1.37
CA GLU A 195 -18.06 18.79 1.09
C GLU A 195 -17.69 18.04 -0.20
N ASP A 196 -17.39 18.82 -1.25
CA ASP A 196 -16.98 18.41 -2.61
C ASP A 196 -15.82 17.37 -2.64
N ASN A 197 -15.01 17.29 -1.59
CA ASN A 197 -13.82 16.41 -1.51
C ASN A 197 -14.04 15.11 -0.71
N GLY A 198 -15.23 14.86 -0.14
CA GLY A 198 -15.49 13.71 0.75
C GLY A 198 -15.37 12.35 0.04
N TYR A 199 -16.09 12.18 -1.08
CA TYR A 199 -16.13 10.93 -1.84
C TYR A 199 -14.78 10.52 -2.44
N SER A 200 -14.06 11.49 -3.05
CA SER A 200 -12.74 11.25 -3.61
C SER A 200 -11.77 10.67 -2.58
N ARG A 201 -11.85 11.11 -1.32
CA ARG A 201 -11.03 10.59 -0.21
C ARG A 201 -11.38 9.15 0.15
N ILE A 202 -12.67 8.79 0.19
CA ILE A 202 -13.13 7.43 0.49
C ILE A 202 -12.64 6.47 -0.61
N ILE A 203 -12.77 6.85 -1.86
CA ILE A 203 -12.29 6.08 -3.01
C ILE A 203 -10.78 5.82 -2.91
N ILE A 204 -9.99 6.87 -2.65
CA ILE A 204 -8.53 6.75 -2.50
C ILE A 204 -8.20 5.79 -1.35
N ALA A 205 -8.95 5.83 -0.26
CA ALA A 205 -8.74 4.94 0.89
C ALA A 205 -9.03 3.48 0.55
N SER A 206 -10.14 3.23 -0.14
CA SER A 206 -10.49 1.89 -0.61
C SER A 206 -9.41 1.33 -1.53
N ILE A 207 -8.87 2.13 -2.46
CA ILE A 207 -7.77 1.71 -3.33
C ILE A 207 -6.52 1.35 -2.50
N LEU A 208 -6.15 2.18 -1.52
CA LEU A 208 -5.00 1.91 -0.66
C LEU A 208 -5.16 0.62 0.14
N ILE A 209 -6.35 0.35 0.68
CA ILE A 209 -6.62 -0.88 1.43
C ILE A 209 -6.62 -2.10 0.51
N LEU A 210 -7.14 -1.99 -0.72
CA LEU A 210 -7.03 -3.06 -1.72
C LEU A 210 -5.56 -3.40 -2.00
N ILE A 211 -4.70 -2.39 -2.18
CA ILE A 211 -3.27 -2.60 -2.38
C ILE A 211 -2.65 -3.29 -1.16
N MET A 212 -2.96 -2.84 0.06
CA MET A 212 -2.49 -3.49 1.29
C MET A 212 -2.93 -4.95 1.39
N LEU A 213 -4.16 -5.24 0.98
CA LEU A 213 -4.73 -6.58 1.00
C LEU A 213 -4.06 -7.49 -0.03
N ILE A 214 -3.75 -6.99 -1.24
CA ILE A 214 -2.97 -7.74 -2.24
C ILE A 214 -1.57 -8.07 -1.70
N ILE A 215 -0.89 -7.10 -1.07
CA ILE A 215 0.45 -7.33 -0.50
C ILE A 215 0.37 -8.34 0.66
N ASN A 216 -0.64 -8.25 1.52
CA ASN A 216 -0.87 -9.21 2.60
C ASN A 216 -1.10 -10.63 2.07
N LEU A 217 -1.96 -10.81 1.06
CA LEU A 217 -2.17 -12.10 0.40
C LEU A 217 -0.88 -12.63 -0.24
N TYR A 218 -0.08 -11.77 -0.86
CA TYR A 218 1.22 -12.13 -1.42
C TYR A 218 2.19 -12.66 -0.35
N LEU A 219 2.20 -12.04 0.85
CA LEU A 219 3.01 -12.53 1.96
C LEU A 219 2.54 -13.92 2.43
N ILE A 220 1.22 -14.19 2.44
CA ILE A 220 0.68 -15.53 2.72
C ILE A 220 1.16 -16.53 1.66
N VAL A 221 1.08 -16.19 0.37
CA VAL A 221 1.59 -17.03 -0.72
C VAL A 221 3.08 -17.34 -0.54
N CYS A 222 3.90 -16.34 -0.18
CA CYS A 222 5.32 -16.54 0.11
C CYS A 222 5.56 -17.48 1.29
N LEU A 223 4.78 -17.34 2.36
CA LEU A 223 4.88 -18.19 3.55
C LEU A 223 4.51 -19.64 3.23
N VAL A 224 3.42 -19.86 2.49
CA VAL A 224 2.98 -21.20 2.05
C VAL A 224 4.01 -21.85 1.14
N ASN A 225 4.57 -21.10 0.18
CA ASN A 225 5.66 -21.59 -0.67
C ASN A 225 6.94 -21.89 0.11
N GLY A 226 7.16 -21.22 1.24
CA GLY A 226 8.27 -21.48 2.16
C GLY A 226 8.08 -22.76 2.99
N LEU A 227 6.84 -23.12 3.33
CA LEU A 227 6.51 -24.36 4.04
C LEU A 227 6.61 -25.59 3.16
N GLU A 228 6.02 -25.51 1.96
CA GLU A 228 5.91 -26.61 1.03
C GLU A 228 6.63 -26.21 -0.27
N GLN A 229 7.88 -26.65 -0.43
CA GLN A 229 8.60 -26.40 -1.67
C GLN A 229 7.83 -27.01 -2.86
N GLY A 230 7.62 -26.20 -3.90
CA GLY A 230 6.79 -26.61 -5.04
C GLY A 230 5.28 -26.50 -4.80
N ALA A 231 4.83 -25.81 -3.74
CA ALA A 231 3.43 -25.46 -3.51
C ALA A 231 2.76 -24.82 -4.73
N PHE A 232 3.51 -23.96 -5.43
CA PHE A 232 3.10 -23.30 -6.67
C PHE A 232 3.99 -23.74 -7.82
N LEU A 233 3.43 -24.52 -8.75
CA LEU A 233 4.13 -25.01 -9.94
C LEU A 233 4.49 -23.82 -10.86
N ASN A 234 5.65 -23.88 -11.52
CA ASN A 234 6.19 -22.87 -12.44
C ASN A 234 6.53 -21.51 -11.81
N ALA A 235 6.42 -21.35 -10.48
CA ALA A 235 6.92 -20.18 -9.78
C ALA A 235 8.41 -20.36 -9.45
N ASN A 236 9.29 -19.66 -10.15
CA ASN A 236 10.75 -19.78 -9.98
C ASN A 236 11.30 -18.80 -8.95
N ASN A 237 10.63 -17.66 -8.79
CA ASN A 237 11.08 -16.59 -7.91
C ASN A 237 9.91 -15.94 -7.15
N LYS A 238 10.22 -15.06 -6.20
CA LYS A 238 9.20 -14.34 -5.41
C LYS A 238 8.36 -13.37 -6.23
N PHE A 239 8.90 -12.85 -7.33
CA PHE A 239 8.16 -12.00 -8.25
C PHE A 239 7.08 -12.78 -9.01
N ASP A 240 7.34 -14.04 -9.37
CA ASP A 240 6.35 -14.94 -9.97
C ASP A 240 5.19 -15.21 -8.99
N LEU A 241 5.49 -15.36 -7.69
CA LEU A 241 4.47 -15.47 -6.64
C LEU A 241 3.64 -14.19 -6.46
N PHE A 242 4.28 -13.02 -6.58
CA PHE A 242 3.59 -11.74 -6.58
C PHE A 242 2.67 -11.61 -7.80
N TYR A 243 3.19 -11.94 -8.98
CA TYR A 243 2.44 -11.97 -10.22
C TYR A 243 1.23 -12.91 -10.13
N TYR A 244 1.42 -14.15 -9.65
CA TYR A 244 0.34 -15.10 -9.36
C TYR A 244 -0.73 -14.47 -8.47
N THR A 245 -0.32 -13.86 -7.35
CA THR A 245 -1.26 -13.21 -6.41
C THR A 245 -2.06 -12.12 -7.12
N VAL A 246 -1.43 -11.28 -7.94
CA VAL A 246 -2.09 -10.19 -8.68
C VAL A 246 -3.05 -10.73 -9.72
N ILE A 247 -2.67 -11.71 -10.55
CA ILE A 247 -3.55 -12.24 -11.60
C ILE A 247 -4.73 -13.04 -11.03
N THR A 248 -4.53 -13.73 -9.90
CA THR A 248 -5.62 -14.44 -9.21
C THR A 248 -6.55 -13.44 -8.51
N PHE A 249 -6.00 -12.41 -7.85
CA PHE A 249 -6.80 -11.37 -7.20
C PHE A 249 -7.58 -10.52 -8.22
N THR A 250 -7.00 -10.23 -9.38
CA THR A 250 -7.71 -9.49 -10.44
C THR A 250 -8.65 -10.37 -11.27
N THR A 251 -8.80 -11.65 -10.91
CA THR A 251 -9.64 -12.65 -11.60
C THR A 251 -9.24 -12.93 -13.05
N ILE A 252 -8.02 -12.55 -13.47
CA ILE A 252 -7.48 -12.83 -14.80
C ILE A 252 -7.14 -14.32 -14.94
N GLY A 253 -6.37 -14.85 -13.98
CA GLY A 253 -6.08 -16.28 -13.85
C GLY A 253 -5.54 -16.96 -15.13
N TYR A 254 -4.40 -16.49 -15.67
CA TYR A 254 -3.80 -17.06 -16.88
C TYR A 254 -3.49 -18.57 -16.81
N GLY A 255 -3.33 -19.12 -15.60
CA GLY A 255 -3.12 -20.56 -15.38
C GLY A 255 -1.69 -21.03 -15.64
N ASP A 256 -0.75 -20.10 -15.80
CA ASP A 256 0.67 -20.35 -15.96
C ASP A 256 1.37 -20.77 -14.65
N ILE A 257 0.89 -20.26 -13.51
CA ILE A 257 1.30 -20.68 -12.16
C ILE A 257 0.13 -21.37 -11.47
N ILE A 258 0.37 -22.58 -10.95
CA ILE A 258 -0.70 -23.47 -10.47
C ILE A 258 -0.45 -23.89 -9.02
N PRO A 259 -1.38 -23.65 -8.08
CA PRO A 259 -1.28 -24.19 -6.72
C PRO A 259 -1.53 -25.71 -6.72
N VAL A 260 -0.57 -26.49 -6.26
CA VAL A 260 -0.61 -27.96 -6.30
C VAL A 260 -1.01 -28.55 -4.95
N THR A 261 -0.39 -28.05 -3.88
CA THR A 261 -0.58 -28.56 -2.52
C THR A 261 -1.90 -28.09 -1.91
N VAL A 262 -2.33 -28.75 -0.83
CA VAL A 262 -3.60 -28.44 -0.16
C VAL A 262 -3.57 -27.00 0.40
N LEU A 263 -2.48 -26.59 1.04
CA LEU A 263 -2.35 -25.23 1.58
C LEU A 263 -2.31 -24.16 0.48
N ALA A 264 -1.63 -24.44 -0.64
CA ALA A 264 -1.62 -23.54 -1.80
C ALA A 264 -3.01 -23.37 -2.39
N LYS A 265 -3.78 -24.46 -2.50
CA LYS A 265 -5.17 -24.44 -2.98
C LYS A 265 -6.09 -23.66 -2.06
N ILE A 266 -5.99 -23.86 -0.73
CA ILE A 266 -6.73 -23.08 0.26
C ILE A 266 -6.39 -21.59 0.14
N THR A 267 -5.11 -21.27 -0.03
CA THR A 267 -4.67 -19.87 -0.23
C THR A 267 -5.24 -19.29 -1.52
N SER A 268 -5.26 -20.05 -2.62
CA SER A 268 -5.89 -19.63 -3.87
C SER A 268 -7.39 -19.37 -3.70
N MET A 269 -8.10 -20.25 -2.99
CA MET A 269 -9.52 -20.07 -2.68
C MET A 269 -9.75 -18.80 -1.85
N LEU A 270 -8.92 -18.55 -0.84
CA LEU A 270 -8.96 -17.32 -0.06
C LEU A 270 -8.78 -16.08 -0.95
N ILE A 271 -7.78 -16.06 -1.83
CA ILE A 271 -7.54 -14.96 -2.78
C ILE A 271 -8.78 -14.74 -3.66
N SER A 272 -9.34 -15.79 -4.24
CA SER A 272 -10.50 -15.71 -5.14
C SER A 272 -11.79 -15.24 -4.44
N VAL A 273 -12.06 -15.70 -3.21
CA VAL A 273 -13.22 -15.22 -2.46
C VAL A 273 -13.02 -13.75 -2.10
N THR A 274 -11.83 -13.39 -1.66
CA THR A 274 -11.53 -12.01 -1.28
C THR A 274 -11.64 -11.06 -2.47
N SER A 275 -11.16 -11.46 -3.64
CA SER A 275 -11.21 -10.61 -4.83
C SER A 275 -12.64 -10.29 -5.24
N VAL A 276 -13.51 -11.28 -5.30
CA VAL A 276 -14.92 -11.08 -5.68
C VAL A 276 -15.61 -10.11 -4.73
N VAL A 277 -15.44 -10.30 -3.41
CA VAL A 277 -16.01 -9.40 -2.40
C VAL A 277 -15.41 -8.00 -2.52
N CYS A 278 -14.10 -7.87 -2.59
CA CYS A 278 -13.45 -6.56 -2.54
C CYS A 278 -13.63 -5.76 -3.84
N LEU A 279 -13.55 -6.41 -5.01
CA LEU A 279 -13.74 -5.77 -6.32
C LEU A 279 -15.19 -5.33 -6.54
N SER A 280 -16.17 -6.15 -6.13
CA SER A 280 -17.59 -5.77 -6.22
C SER A 280 -17.88 -4.53 -5.38
N VAL A 281 -17.43 -4.56 -4.12
CA VAL A 281 -17.57 -3.46 -3.16
C VAL A 281 -16.86 -2.19 -3.66
N PHE A 282 -15.66 -2.31 -4.24
CA PHE A 282 -14.95 -1.20 -4.87
C PHE A 282 -15.71 -0.62 -6.07
N LEU A 283 -16.18 -1.47 -6.98
CA LEU A 283 -16.91 -1.05 -8.18
C LEU A 283 -18.21 -0.33 -7.81
N SER A 284 -18.94 -0.81 -6.80
CA SER A 284 -20.13 -0.13 -6.26
C SER A 284 -19.83 1.29 -5.78
N SER A 285 -18.69 1.49 -5.09
CA SER A 285 -18.29 2.83 -4.63
C SER A 285 -17.96 3.77 -5.80
N MET A 286 -17.34 3.25 -6.87
CA MET A 286 -17.00 4.01 -8.06
C MET A 286 -18.24 4.43 -8.85
N LEU A 287 -19.19 3.51 -9.03
CA LEU A 287 -20.44 3.77 -9.74
C LEU A 287 -21.29 4.80 -8.97
N SER A 288 -21.38 4.67 -7.64
CA SER A 288 -22.09 5.64 -6.81
C SER A 288 -21.54 7.06 -6.95
N TYR A 289 -20.21 7.22 -7.08
CA TYR A 289 -19.58 8.52 -7.30
C TYR A 289 -19.84 9.07 -8.70
N LYS A 290 -19.83 8.20 -9.72
CA LYS A 290 -20.16 8.59 -11.11
C LYS A 290 -21.60 9.09 -11.23
N ASP A 291 -22.55 8.39 -10.59
CA ASP A 291 -23.97 8.76 -10.61
C ASP A 291 -24.20 10.12 -9.95
N GLU A 292 -23.40 10.48 -8.95
CA GLU A 292 -23.47 11.79 -8.29
C GLU A 292 -22.94 12.90 -9.19
N LEU A 293 -21.78 12.71 -9.82
CA LEU A 293 -21.23 13.65 -10.81
C LEU A 293 -22.15 13.89 -12.01
N SER A 294 -23.00 12.92 -12.35
CA SER A 294 -23.94 13.03 -13.47
C SER A 294 -25.22 13.82 -13.14
N LYS A 295 -25.45 14.12 -11.85
CA LYS A 295 -26.63 14.87 -11.38
C LYS A 295 -26.39 16.37 -11.22
N ASP A 296 -25.13 16.80 -11.29
CA ASP A 296 -24.68 18.20 -11.31
C ASP A 296 -24.40 18.68 -12.75
#